data_AF-A0A967SUP5-F1
#
_entry.id   AF-A0A967SUP5-F1
#
_cell.length_a   1.000
_cell.length_b   1.000
_cell.length_c   1.000
_cell.angle_alpha   90.00
_cell.angle_beta   90.00
_cell.angle_gamma   90.00
#
_symmetry.space_group_name_H-M   'P 1'
#
loop_
_entity.id
_entity.type
_entity.pdbx_description
1 polymer ?
#
loop_
_entity_poly.entity_id
_entity_poly.type
_entity_poly.pdbx_seq_one_letter_code
_entity_poly.pdbx_strand_id
1 'polypeptide(L)' 'INYGWDGPYNNKLMPTSDYWYTLVYKDGRILKGHFTLKR' A
#
# COMPACT_ATOMS: atom_id res chain seq x y z
N ILE A 1 -12.60 12.18 -0.75
CA ILE A 1 -12.44 10.72 -0.96
C ILE A 1 -11.02 10.39 -0.52
N ASN A 2 -10.83 9.59 0.52
CA ASN A 2 -9.51 9.23 1.03
C ASN A 2 -9.08 7.93 0.34
N TYR A 3 -8.09 8.02 -0.56
CA TYR A 3 -7.57 6.88 -1.32
C TYR A 3 -6.45 6.22 -0.51
N GLY A 4 -6.84 5.44 0.50
CA GLY A 4 -5.95 4.67 1.36
C GLY A 4 -6.31 3.19 1.34
N TRP A 5 -5.44 2.36 1.91
CA TRP A 5 -5.76 0.97 2.16
C TRP A 5 -6.23 0.81 3.61
N ASP A 6 -7.42 0.25 3.79
CA ASP A 6 -8.09 0.16 5.10
C ASP A 6 -7.60 -1.01 5.97
N GLY A 7 -6.52 -1.70 5.56
CA GLY A 7 -5.88 -2.77 6.32
C GLY A 7 -6.25 -4.24 6.02
N PRO A 8 -7.29 -4.61 5.25
CA PRO A 8 -7.50 -6.00 4.86
C PRO A 8 -6.77 -6.37 3.56
N TYR A 9 -5.99 -7.46 3.58
CA TYR A 9 -5.37 -8.05 2.39
C TYR A 9 -5.68 -9.55 2.34
N ASN A 10 -6.17 -10.04 1.19
CA ASN A 10 -6.59 -11.45 1.01
C ASN A 10 -7.48 -11.99 2.14
N ASN A 11 -8.53 -11.24 2.50
CA ASN A 11 -9.45 -11.55 3.60
C ASN A 11 -8.82 -11.63 5.00
N LYS A 12 -7.59 -11.17 5.17
CA LYS A 12 -6.88 -11.14 6.46
C LYS A 12 -6.61 -9.70 6.89
N LEU A 13 -6.89 -9.40 8.16
CA LEU A 13 -6.48 -8.15 8.79
C LEU A 13 -4.96 -8.13 8.94
N MET A 14 -4.35 -7.11 8.37
CA MET A 14 -2.91 -6.95 8.43
C MET A 14 -2.49 -6.17 9.69
N PRO A 15 -1.30 -6.45 10.24
CA PRO A 15 -0.82 -5.78 11.44
C PRO A 15 -0.51 -4.30 11.19
N THR A 16 -0.56 -3.50 12.25
CA THR A 16 -0.04 -2.12 12.26
C THR A 16 1.46 -2.15 11.98
N SER A 17 1.86 -1.73 10.77
CA SER A 17 3.25 -1.82 10.28
C SER A 17 3.46 -0.84 9.12
N ASP A 18 4.72 -0.65 8.72
CA ASP A 18 5.07 0.04 7.48
C ASP A 18 4.95 -0.90 6.28
N TYR A 19 4.20 -0.45 5.28
CA TYR A 19 3.93 -1.17 4.04
C TYR A 19 4.55 -0.43 2.86
N TRP A 20 5.28 -1.16 2.03
CA TRP A 20 5.94 -0.62 0.84
C TRP A 20 5.18 -1.03 -0.42
N TYR A 21 5.12 -0.14 -1.38
CA TYR A 21 4.55 -0.42 -2.69
C TYR A 21 5.50 -0.01 -3.81
N THR A 22 5.34 -0.67 -4.95
CA THR A 22 6.00 -0.30 -6.21
C THR A 22 4.94 -0.25 -7.30
N LEU A 23 4.74 0.91 -7.91
CA LEU A 23 3.96 1.06 -9.14
C LEU A 23 4.89 0.94 -10.33
N VAL A 24 4.54 0.06 -11.25
CA VAL A 24 5.17 -0.03 -12.57
C VAL A 24 4.19 0.54 -13.58
N TYR A 25 4.53 1.67 -14.17
CA TYR A 25 3.74 2.29 -15.23
C TYR A 25 4.00 1.57 -16.55
N LYS A 26 3.00 1.61 -17.45
CA LYS A 26 3.09 0.98 -18.78
C LYS A 26 4.20 1.56 -19.65
N ASP A 27 4.67 2.76 -19.34
CA ASP A 27 5.79 3.43 -20.00
C ASP A 27 7.16 3.04 -19.42
N GLY A 28 7.20 2.11 -18.46
CA GLY A 28 8.42 1.63 -17.82
C GLY A 28 8.88 2.45 -16.62
N ARG A 29 8.19 3.54 -16.26
CA ARG A 29 8.49 4.28 -15.02
C ARG A 29 8.16 3.42 -13.81
N ILE A 30 9.00 3.52 -12.78
CA ILE A 30 8.80 2.83 -11.51
C ILE A 30 8.71 3.87 -10.41
N LEU A 31 7.59 3.86 -9.69
CA LEU A 31 7.39 4.68 -8.49
C LEU A 31 7.38 3.78 -7.27
N LYS A 32 8.23 4.10 -6.29
CA LYS A 32 8.28 3.39 -5.00
C LYS A 32 7.80 4.33 -3.91
N GLY A 33 7.06 3.78 -2.95
CA GLY A 33 6.59 4.52 -1.79
C GLY A 33 6.31 3.58 -0.64
N HIS A 34 6.02 4.17 0.53
CA HIS A 34 5.56 3.43 1.68
C HIS A 34 4.48 4.22 2.41
N PHE A 35 3.68 3.50 3.19
CA PHE A 35 2.71 4.09 4.10
C PHE A 35 2.64 3.24 5.37
N THR A 36 2.35 3.88 6.49
CA THR A 36 2.19 3.18 7.77
C THR A 36 0.71 2.88 7.99
N LEU A 37 0.37 1.61 8.21
CA LEU A 37 -0.96 1.27 8.72
C LEU A 37 -0.97 1.55 10.22
N LYS A 38 -1.69 2.58 10.64
CA LYS A 38 -1.94 2.91 12.06
C LYS A 38 -3.33 2.44 12.47
N ARG A 39 -3.48 2.01 13.73
CA ARG A 39 -4.77 1.69 14.36
C ARG A 39 -5.31 2.89 15.11
#